data_AF-A0A8B5XC30-F1
#
_entry.id   AF-A0A8B5XC30-F1
#
_cell.length_a   1.000
_cell.length_b   1.000
_cell.length_c   1.000
_cell.angle_alpha   90.00
_cell.angle_beta   90.00
_cell.angle_gamma   90.00
#
_symmetry.space_group_name_H-M   'P 1'
#
loop_
_entity.id
_entity.type
_entity.pdbx_description
1 polymer ?
#
loop_
_entity_poly.entity_id
_entity_poly.type
_entity_poly.pdbx_seq_one_letter_code
_entity_poly.pdbx_strand_id
1 'polypeptide(L)'
;MQRLWTPWRMRYVSGETRDSSCIFCTKPEDADDVSTLILHRSRHAYVIMNLYPYNSGHVMVIPFQHAAELAELEPEVNQDIWRLVPWATEALRRVLRCDGFNIGLNLGSIAGAGVSEHLHVHIVPRWEGDANFMPILAKTMVLPELMPITYAKIRAEMEISELHGSPDGSDIVPQAGAIPVVPSHKAIALRRTADGSLVFPKGHIEPGEAAWQTAIREIDEEMGLNGVPSGWAGVLAFEHGGKQRRVSNLIMSAEPGPTFSEHLDSDTELYSIDEALSVLSHEPARDMLRAVRDEIESLIESPQ
;
A
#
# COMPACT_ATOMS: atom_id res chain seq x y z
N MET A 1 -34.06 4.53 -9.83
CA MET A 1 -33.60 3.13 -9.99
C MET A 1 -32.16 3.20 -10.49
N GLN A 2 -31.19 3.14 -9.59
CA GLN A 2 -29.77 3.13 -9.97
C GLN A 2 -29.44 1.75 -10.54
N ARG A 3 -29.02 1.75 -11.81
CA ARG A 3 -28.57 0.54 -12.49
C ARG A 3 -27.09 0.38 -12.19
N LEU A 4 -26.73 -0.64 -11.40
CA LEU A 4 -25.35 -1.06 -11.21
C LEU A 4 -24.92 -1.81 -12.47
N TRP A 5 -24.27 -1.09 -13.37
CA TRP A 5 -23.60 -1.70 -14.51
C TRP A 5 -22.21 -2.12 -14.02
N THR A 6 -21.87 -3.41 -14.13
CA THR A 6 -20.49 -3.90 -13.95
C THR A 6 -19.98 -4.47 -15.29
N PRO A 7 -19.70 -3.64 -16.31
CA PRO A 7 -19.32 -4.12 -17.64
C PRO A 7 -18.04 -4.98 -17.63
N TRP A 8 -17.13 -4.74 -16.69
CA TRP A 8 -15.91 -5.54 -16.55
C TRP A 8 -16.16 -6.97 -16.05
N ARG A 9 -17.20 -7.17 -15.21
CA ARG A 9 -17.60 -8.49 -14.72
C ARG A 9 -18.12 -9.36 -15.87
N MET A 10 -18.73 -8.74 -16.89
CA MET A 10 -19.14 -9.46 -18.10
C MET A 10 -17.93 -10.01 -18.85
N ARG A 11 -16.78 -9.31 -18.93
CA ARG A 11 -15.58 -9.83 -19.63
C ARG A 11 -15.03 -11.13 -19.03
N TYR A 12 -15.11 -11.27 -17.71
CA TYR A 12 -14.68 -12.49 -17.01
C TYR A 12 -15.75 -13.59 -17.02
N VAL A 13 -17.02 -13.23 -16.87
CA VAL A 13 -18.15 -14.19 -16.88
C VAL A 13 -18.47 -14.68 -18.31
N SER A 14 -18.21 -13.86 -19.34
CA SER A 14 -18.37 -14.24 -20.76
C SER A 14 -17.27 -15.17 -21.26
N GLY A 15 -16.17 -15.32 -20.50
CA GLY A 15 -15.04 -16.14 -20.91
C GLY A 15 -14.30 -15.60 -22.14
N GLU A 16 -14.56 -14.37 -22.57
CA GLU A 16 -14.02 -13.80 -23.81
C GLU A 16 -12.54 -13.42 -23.74
N THR A 17 -11.92 -13.49 -22.55
CA THR A 17 -10.47 -13.34 -22.39
C THR A 17 -9.95 -14.36 -21.39
N ARG A 18 -9.96 -15.65 -21.76
CA ARG A 18 -8.90 -16.53 -21.24
C ARG A 18 -7.66 -16.20 -22.05
N ASP A 19 -6.86 -15.25 -21.56
CA ASP A 19 -5.47 -15.21 -21.97
C ASP A 19 -4.91 -16.63 -21.79
N SER A 20 -4.19 -17.14 -22.78
CA SER A 20 -3.55 -18.46 -22.70
C SER A 20 -2.49 -18.54 -21.60
N SER A 21 -2.15 -17.41 -20.98
CA SER A 21 -1.14 -17.26 -19.94
C SER A 21 -1.77 -17.13 -18.55
N CYS A 22 -1.11 -17.74 -17.55
CA CYS A 22 -1.53 -17.63 -16.15
C CYS A 22 -1.34 -16.21 -15.63
N ILE A 23 -2.40 -15.58 -15.09
CA ILE A 23 -2.35 -14.22 -14.53
C ILE A 23 -1.32 -14.06 -13.40
N PHE A 24 -1.06 -15.13 -12.65
CA PHE A 24 -0.10 -15.13 -11.55
C PHE A 24 1.35 -15.33 -12.00
N CYS A 25 1.55 -15.74 -13.26
CA CYS A 25 2.86 -15.70 -13.91
C CYS A 25 3.09 -14.34 -14.58
N THR A 26 2.07 -13.75 -15.22
CA THR A 26 2.23 -12.51 -15.98
C THR A 26 2.28 -11.26 -15.10
N LYS A 27 1.47 -11.17 -14.03
CA LYS A 27 1.46 -9.99 -13.16
C LYS A 27 2.83 -9.65 -12.59
N PRO A 28 3.63 -10.61 -12.07
CA PRO A 28 4.97 -10.30 -11.59
C PRO A 28 5.98 -9.88 -12.67
N GLU A 29 5.69 -10.04 -13.96
CA GLU A 29 6.56 -9.56 -15.03
C GLU A 29 6.46 -8.04 -15.20
N ASP A 30 5.37 -7.42 -14.72
CA ASP A 30 5.25 -5.97 -14.66
C ASP A 30 6.16 -5.41 -13.55
N ALA A 31 6.82 -4.30 -13.86
CA ALA A 31 7.64 -3.57 -12.91
C ALA A 31 6.80 -2.65 -12.00
N ASP A 32 5.57 -2.31 -12.43
CA ASP A 32 4.65 -1.50 -11.67
C ASP A 32 3.83 -2.36 -10.68
N ASP A 33 4.36 -2.46 -9.47
CA ASP A 33 3.70 -3.14 -8.35
C ASP A 33 2.38 -2.48 -7.94
N VAL A 34 2.19 -1.18 -8.18
CA VAL A 34 0.98 -0.45 -7.80
C VAL A 34 -0.18 -0.85 -8.71
N SER A 35 0.00 -0.80 -10.03
CA SER A 35 -1.04 -1.22 -10.97
C SER A 35 -1.35 -2.71 -10.91
N THR A 36 -0.36 -3.54 -10.57
CA THR A 36 -0.56 -4.99 -10.41
C THR A 36 -1.09 -5.39 -9.04
N LEU A 37 -1.10 -4.48 -8.07
CA LEU A 37 -1.48 -4.66 -6.66
C LEU A 37 -0.55 -5.56 -5.86
N ILE A 38 0.72 -5.67 -6.28
CA ILE A 38 1.74 -6.45 -5.59
C ILE A 38 2.25 -5.62 -4.39
N LEU A 39 2.16 -6.21 -3.20
CA LEU A 39 2.56 -5.60 -1.93
C LEU A 39 3.99 -5.96 -1.53
N HIS A 40 4.47 -7.13 -1.92
CA HIS A 40 5.84 -7.54 -1.62
C HIS A 40 6.28 -8.68 -2.53
N ARG A 41 7.58 -8.73 -2.85
CA ARG A 41 8.22 -9.81 -3.60
C ARG A 41 9.34 -10.41 -2.77
N SER A 42 9.22 -11.68 -2.41
CA SER A 42 10.30 -12.44 -1.78
C SER A 42 11.13 -13.18 -2.83
N ARG A 43 11.93 -14.16 -2.41
CA ARG A 43 12.77 -14.94 -3.32
C ARG A 43 11.96 -15.90 -4.19
N HIS A 44 10.96 -16.57 -3.60
CA HIS A 44 10.21 -17.65 -4.24
C HIS A 44 8.70 -17.37 -4.35
N ALA A 45 8.20 -16.33 -3.69
CA ALA A 45 6.80 -15.98 -3.67
C ALA A 45 6.59 -14.45 -3.62
N TYR A 46 5.35 -14.01 -3.75
CA TYR A 46 4.97 -12.62 -3.60
C TYR A 46 3.61 -12.50 -2.93
N VAL A 47 3.34 -11.32 -2.37
CA VAL A 47 2.07 -10.96 -1.76
C VAL A 47 1.35 -9.97 -2.68
N ILE A 48 0.09 -10.23 -2.99
CA ILE A 48 -0.72 -9.41 -3.89
C ILE A 48 -2.11 -9.18 -3.28
N MET A 49 -2.70 -8.01 -3.45
CA MET A 49 -4.11 -7.81 -3.07
C MET A 49 -5.04 -8.51 -4.06
N ASN A 50 -6.10 -9.12 -3.54
CA ASN A 50 -7.15 -9.64 -4.39
C ASN A 50 -8.00 -8.49 -4.93
N LEU A 51 -8.08 -8.37 -6.25
CA LEU A 51 -8.90 -7.39 -6.97
C LEU A 51 -10.40 -7.52 -6.64
N TYR A 52 -10.85 -8.71 -6.27
CA TYR A 52 -12.22 -9.01 -5.86
C TYR A 52 -12.23 -9.50 -4.41
N PRO A 53 -11.98 -8.60 -3.44
CA PRO A 53 -11.74 -9.00 -2.06
C PRO A 53 -13.03 -9.50 -1.39
N TYR A 54 -12.88 -10.48 -0.47
CA TYR A 54 -13.98 -10.86 0.42
C TYR A 54 -14.16 -9.84 1.53
N ASN A 55 -13.08 -9.19 1.96
CA ASN A 55 -13.11 -8.08 2.89
C ASN A 55 -11.91 -7.16 2.63
N SER A 56 -11.94 -5.92 3.14
CA SER A 56 -10.83 -4.97 2.99
C SER A 56 -9.52 -5.60 3.49
N GLY A 57 -8.46 -5.48 2.68
CA GLY A 57 -7.18 -6.10 2.97
C GLY A 57 -7.07 -7.59 2.64
N HIS A 58 -7.99 -8.16 1.86
CA HIS A 58 -7.82 -9.51 1.32
C HIS A 58 -6.57 -9.57 0.43
N VAL A 59 -5.55 -10.28 0.88
CA VAL A 59 -4.31 -10.54 0.14
C VAL A 59 -4.15 -12.03 -0.18
N MET A 60 -3.27 -12.32 -1.12
CA MET A 60 -2.88 -13.67 -1.51
C MET A 60 -1.36 -13.80 -1.48
N VAL A 61 -0.85 -14.91 -0.97
CA VAL A 61 0.57 -15.32 -1.11
C VAL A 61 0.68 -16.31 -2.25
N ILE A 62 1.53 -16.02 -3.23
CA ILE A 62 1.59 -16.75 -4.49
C ILE A 62 3.04 -17.09 -4.84
N PRO A 63 3.37 -18.36 -5.15
CA PRO A 63 4.71 -18.71 -5.63
C PRO A 63 4.96 -18.14 -7.03
N PHE A 64 6.22 -17.81 -7.34
CA PHE A 64 6.64 -17.58 -8.73
C PHE A 64 6.60 -18.87 -9.55
N GLN A 65 6.88 -20.01 -8.91
CA GLN A 65 6.73 -21.33 -9.54
C GLN A 65 5.25 -21.59 -9.89
N HIS A 66 5.00 -21.91 -11.15
CA HIS A 66 3.67 -22.32 -11.59
C HIS A 66 3.40 -23.75 -11.14
N ALA A 67 2.46 -23.92 -10.20
CA ALA A 67 2.07 -25.20 -9.63
C ALA A 67 0.62 -25.14 -9.15
N ALA A 68 -0.15 -26.19 -9.43
CA ALA A 68 -1.55 -26.29 -9.01
C ALA A 68 -1.65 -26.88 -7.59
N GLU A 69 -0.69 -27.72 -7.20
CA GLU A 69 -0.73 -28.48 -5.95
C GLU A 69 0.50 -28.20 -5.07
N LEU A 70 0.30 -28.24 -3.74
CA LEU A 70 1.40 -28.02 -2.77
C LEU A 70 2.55 -29.04 -2.92
N ALA A 71 2.24 -30.25 -3.39
CA ALA A 71 3.21 -31.33 -3.56
C ALA A 71 4.13 -31.13 -4.78
N GLU A 72 3.79 -30.20 -5.68
CA GLU A 72 4.60 -29.88 -6.87
C GLU A 72 5.66 -28.81 -6.58
N LEU A 73 5.53 -28.11 -5.45
CA LEU A 73 6.43 -27.04 -5.05
C LEU A 73 7.74 -27.59 -4.47
N GLU A 74 8.85 -26.96 -4.86
CA GLU A 74 10.13 -27.19 -4.21
C GLU A 74 10.05 -26.82 -2.71
N PRO A 75 10.79 -27.52 -1.82
CA PRO A 75 10.72 -27.28 -0.37
C PRO A 75 10.96 -25.83 0.04
N GLU A 76 11.89 -25.14 -0.61
CA GLU A 76 12.23 -23.74 -0.35
C GLU A 76 11.09 -22.79 -0.76
N VAL A 77 10.34 -23.13 -1.81
CA VAL A 77 9.17 -22.35 -2.27
C VAL A 77 8.05 -22.48 -1.25
N ASN A 78 7.77 -23.71 -0.79
CA ASN A 78 6.81 -23.96 0.29
C ASN A 78 7.20 -23.18 1.56
N GLN A 79 8.48 -23.22 1.95
CA GLN A 79 8.96 -22.50 3.13
C GLN A 79 8.76 -20.99 2.99
N ASP A 80 9.05 -20.41 1.82
CA ASP A 80 8.93 -18.97 1.61
C ASP A 80 7.46 -18.50 1.63
N ILE A 81 6.54 -19.29 1.04
CA ILE A 81 5.09 -19.03 1.16
C ILE A 81 4.68 -18.96 2.64
N TRP A 82 5.03 -19.99 3.41
CA TRP A 82 4.61 -20.06 4.82
C TRP A 82 5.36 -19.11 5.73
N ARG A 83 6.51 -18.57 5.31
CA ARG A 83 7.19 -17.44 5.96
C ARG A 83 6.43 -16.13 5.72
N LEU A 84 5.90 -15.91 4.52
CA LEU A 84 5.15 -14.70 4.18
C LEU A 84 3.78 -14.62 4.84
N VAL A 85 3.11 -15.76 5.09
CA VAL A 85 1.77 -15.79 5.71
C VAL A 85 1.71 -15.08 7.08
N PRO A 86 2.50 -15.47 8.11
CA PRO A 86 2.46 -14.80 9.41
C PRO A 86 2.87 -13.32 9.30
N TRP A 87 3.83 -13.02 8.44
CA TRP A 87 4.30 -11.66 8.20
C TRP A 87 3.20 -10.75 7.62
N ALA A 88 2.48 -11.22 6.60
CA ALA A 88 1.32 -10.53 6.05
C ALA A 88 0.21 -10.34 7.10
N THR A 89 -0.05 -11.34 7.95
CA THR A 89 -1.06 -11.20 9.02
C THR A 89 -0.67 -10.16 10.07
N GLU A 90 0.61 -10.01 10.39
CA GLU A 90 1.08 -8.97 11.31
C GLU A 90 0.86 -7.57 10.71
N ALA A 91 1.31 -7.36 9.46
CA ALA A 91 1.14 -6.09 8.76
C ALA A 91 -0.35 -5.71 8.65
N LEU A 92 -1.20 -6.66 8.23
CA LEU A 92 -2.65 -6.45 8.14
C LEU A 92 -3.26 -6.10 9.49
N ARG A 93 -2.87 -6.78 10.58
CA ARG A 93 -3.40 -6.50 11.91
C ARG A 93 -3.02 -5.11 12.40
N ARG A 94 -1.78 -4.67 12.16
CA ARG A 94 -1.31 -3.32 12.52
C ARG A 94 -2.07 -2.24 11.77
N VAL A 95 -2.23 -2.43 10.46
CA VAL A 95 -2.86 -1.45 9.57
C VAL A 95 -4.38 -1.37 9.78
N LEU A 96 -5.04 -2.54 9.82
CA LEU A 96 -6.50 -2.65 9.72
C LEU A 96 -7.19 -2.89 11.06
N ARG A 97 -6.43 -3.19 12.12
CA ARG A 97 -6.94 -3.51 13.47
C ARG A 97 -8.03 -4.59 13.43
N CYS A 98 -7.84 -5.61 12.61
CA CYS A 98 -8.76 -6.74 12.49
C CYS A 98 -8.68 -7.69 13.70
N ASP A 99 -9.82 -8.30 14.03
CA ASP A 99 -9.97 -9.19 15.19
C ASP A 99 -9.50 -10.63 14.89
N GLY A 100 -9.48 -11.01 13.62
CA GLY A 100 -9.08 -12.35 13.20
C GLY A 100 -8.79 -12.47 11.71
N PHE A 101 -8.49 -13.70 11.28
CA PHE A 101 -8.19 -14.02 9.89
C PHE A 101 -8.83 -15.34 9.48
N ASN A 102 -9.28 -15.42 8.22
CA ASN A 102 -9.38 -16.69 7.52
C ASN A 102 -8.18 -16.85 6.61
N ILE A 103 -7.50 -17.98 6.72
CA ILE A 103 -6.33 -18.33 5.91
C ILE A 103 -6.62 -19.69 5.27
N GLY A 104 -6.47 -19.80 3.96
CA GLY A 104 -6.81 -21.04 3.27
C GLY A 104 -6.40 -21.08 1.80
N LEU A 105 -6.48 -22.30 1.25
CA LEU A 105 -6.21 -22.63 -0.14
C LEU A 105 -7.44 -23.34 -0.70
N ASN A 106 -7.78 -23.04 -1.95
CA ASN A 106 -8.68 -23.86 -2.73
C ASN A 106 -7.83 -24.58 -3.78
N LEU A 107 -7.74 -25.91 -3.71
CA LEU A 107 -6.95 -26.74 -4.63
C LEU A 107 -7.89 -27.48 -5.59
N GLY A 108 -7.67 -27.28 -6.89
CA GLY A 108 -8.55 -27.76 -7.94
C GLY A 108 -9.85 -26.95 -8.11
N SER A 109 -10.43 -27.05 -9.30
CA SER A 109 -11.64 -26.28 -9.68
C SER A 109 -12.86 -26.61 -8.80
N ILE A 110 -12.99 -27.85 -8.34
CA ILE A 110 -14.10 -28.31 -7.49
C ILE A 110 -14.06 -27.67 -6.09
N ALA A 111 -12.87 -27.36 -5.57
CA ALA A 111 -12.72 -26.65 -4.30
C ALA A 111 -13.02 -25.15 -4.41
N GLY A 112 -13.37 -24.64 -5.60
CA GLY A 112 -13.67 -23.23 -5.82
C GLY A 112 -12.45 -22.36 -6.13
N ALA A 113 -11.35 -22.94 -6.61
CA ALA A 113 -10.20 -22.19 -7.11
C ALA A 113 -10.60 -21.38 -8.35
N GLY A 114 -10.52 -20.04 -8.27
CA GLY A 114 -10.79 -19.16 -9.41
C GLY A 114 -9.72 -19.26 -10.51
N VAL A 115 -8.50 -19.62 -10.12
CA VAL A 115 -7.37 -19.97 -10.99
C VAL A 115 -6.84 -21.31 -10.49
N SER A 116 -7.28 -22.41 -11.10
CA SER A 116 -6.99 -23.76 -10.59
C SER A 116 -5.55 -24.24 -10.84
N GLU A 117 -4.88 -23.71 -11.86
CA GLU A 117 -3.56 -24.18 -12.29
C GLU A 117 -2.41 -23.53 -11.51
N HIS A 118 -2.70 -22.56 -10.63
CA HIS A 118 -1.67 -21.84 -9.89
C HIS A 118 -2.17 -21.53 -8.47
N LEU A 119 -1.64 -22.27 -7.50
CA LEU A 119 -2.04 -22.18 -6.11
C LEU A 119 -1.73 -20.80 -5.51
N HIS A 120 -2.58 -20.38 -4.56
CA HIS A 120 -2.45 -19.10 -3.89
C HIS A 120 -3.12 -19.18 -2.51
N VAL A 121 -2.37 -18.80 -1.46
CA VAL A 121 -2.89 -18.80 -0.09
C VAL A 121 -3.66 -17.50 0.13
N HIS A 122 -4.96 -17.60 0.38
CA HIS A 122 -5.79 -16.47 0.75
C HIS A 122 -5.55 -16.09 2.21
N ILE A 123 -5.47 -14.79 2.48
CA ILE A 123 -5.46 -14.21 3.83
C ILE A 123 -6.53 -13.13 3.86
N VAL A 124 -7.61 -13.39 4.60
CA VAL A 124 -8.79 -12.53 4.67
C VAL A 124 -8.93 -11.99 6.10
N PRO A 125 -8.69 -10.68 6.32
CA PRO A 125 -8.97 -10.03 7.59
C PRO A 125 -10.46 -10.12 7.97
N ARG A 126 -10.73 -10.36 9.25
CA ARG A 126 -12.09 -10.50 9.81
C ARG A 126 -12.27 -9.58 11.01
N TRP A 127 -13.49 -9.07 11.17
CA TRP A 127 -13.91 -8.28 12.33
C TRP A 127 -15.16 -8.88 12.96
N GLU A 128 -15.34 -8.64 14.25
CA GLU A 128 -16.60 -8.93 14.91
C GLU A 128 -17.75 -8.17 14.21
N GLY A 129 -18.73 -8.91 13.69
CA GLY A 129 -19.88 -8.34 13.00
C GLY A 129 -19.67 -7.92 11.55
N ASP A 130 -18.55 -8.28 10.90
CA ASP A 130 -18.31 -7.94 9.49
C ASP A 130 -19.30 -8.60 8.51
N ALA A 131 -19.88 -9.74 8.88
CA ALA A 131 -20.95 -10.39 8.15
C ALA A 131 -22.28 -9.69 8.42
N ASN A 132 -22.83 -9.05 7.38
CA ASN A 132 -24.14 -8.40 7.42
C ASN A 132 -25.09 -8.98 6.36
N PHE A 133 -26.31 -8.44 6.28
CA PHE A 133 -27.34 -8.95 5.36
C PHE A 133 -27.11 -8.57 3.89
N MET A 134 -26.25 -7.60 3.59
CA MET A 134 -26.07 -7.05 2.23
C MET A 134 -25.61 -8.09 1.20
N PRO A 135 -24.64 -8.99 1.48
CA PRO A 135 -24.22 -10.01 0.52
C PRO A 135 -25.32 -11.04 0.24
N ILE A 136 -26.15 -11.34 1.24
CA ILE A 136 -27.20 -12.35 1.14
C ILE A 136 -28.43 -11.79 0.41
N LEU A 137 -28.94 -10.64 0.84
CA LEU A 137 -30.18 -10.06 0.34
C LEU A 137 -29.97 -9.25 -0.95
N ALA A 138 -28.86 -8.50 -1.01
CA ALA A 138 -28.59 -7.55 -2.09
C ALA A 138 -27.44 -7.99 -3.01
N LYS A 139 -26.81 -9.15 -2.77
CA LYS A 139 -25.64 -9.64 -3.52
C LYS A 139 -24.54 -8.58 -3.65
N THR A 140 -24.40 -7.74 -2.63
CA THR A 140 -23.53 -6.57 -2.61
C THR A 140 -22.60 -6.64 -1.41
N MET A 141 -21.30 -6.49 -1.66
CA MET A 141 -20.29 -6.35 -0.62
C MET A 141 -20.06 -4.86 -0.34
N VAL A 142 -19.96 -4.49 0.93
CA VAL A 142 -19.64 -3.13 1.35
C VAL A 142 -18.21 -3.14 1.87
N LEU A 143 -17.32 -2.40 1.21
CA LEU A 143 -15.93 -2.24 1.61
C LEU A 143 -15.74 -0.82 2.12
N PRO A 144 -15.28 -0.62 3.36
CA PRO A 144 -15.23 0.70 4.00
C PRO A 144 -14.15 1.64 3.44
N GLU A 145 -13.15 1.10 2.73
CA GLU A 145 -12.00 1.85 2.25
C GLU A 145 -11.69 1.50 0.78
N LEU A 146 -11.24 2.51 0.02
CA LEU A 146 -10.85 2.34 -1.38
C LEU A 146 -9.56 1.53 -1.48
N MET A 147 -9.47 0.70 -2.52
CA MET A 147 -8.33 -0.19 -2.74
C MET A 147 -6.98 0.54 -2.80
N PRO A 148 -6.79 1.70 -3.48
CA PRO A 148 -5.49 2.38 -3.50
C PRO A 148 -5.03 2.83 -2.10
N ILE A 149 -5.98 3.23 -1.25
CA ILE A 149 -5.72 3.65 0.13
C ILE A 149 -5.31 2.44 0.97
N THR A 150 -6.10 1.36 0.92
CA THR A 150 -5.78 0.11 1.63
C THR A 150 -4.45 -0.47 1.17
N TYR A 151 -4.17 -0.44 -0.15
CA TYR A 151 -2.90 -0.84 -0.74
C TYR A 151 -1.74 -0.06 -0.14
N ALA A 152 -1.81 1.28 -0.17
CA ALA A 152 -0.76 2.14 0.32
C ALA A 152 -0.44 1.91 1.81
N LYS A 153 -1.47 1.78 2.64
CA LYS A 153 -1.31 1.51 4.08
C LYS A 153 -0.64 0.17 4.33
N ILE A 154 -1.05 -0.90 3.63
CA ILE A 154 -0.46 -2.23 3.78
C ILE A 154 0.95 -2.27 3.22
N ARG A 155 1.19 -1.69 2.04
CA ARG A 155 2.52 -1.61 1.40
C ARG A 155 3.52 -0.92 2.32
N ALA A 156 3.15 0.23 2.88
CA ALA A 156 3.99 0.95 3.82
C ALA A 156 4.42 0.08 5.01
N GLU A 157 3.47 -0.62 5.63
CA GLU A 157 3.73 -1.47 6.79
C GLU A 157 4.59 -2.69 6.45
N MET A 158 4.38 -3.30 5.29
CA MET A 158 5.18 -4.44 4.83
C MET A 158 6.64 -4.04 4.56
N GLU A 159 6.89 -2.88 3.95
CA GLU A 159 8.26 -2.36 3.75
C GLU A 159 9.01 -2.15 5.08
N ILE A 160 8.30 -1.75 6.13
CA ILE A 160 8.88 -1.54 7.47
C ILE A 160 9.09 -2.87 8.20
N SER A 161 8.11 -3.76 8.13
CA SER A 161 8.14 -5.05 8.82
C SER A 161 9.22 -5.99 8.27
N GLU A 162 9.70 -5.79 7.05
CA GLU A 162 10.84 -6.51 6.46
C GLU A 162 12.13 -6.31 7.29
N LEU A 163 12.25 -5.17 7.96
CA LEU A 163 13.45 -4.78 8.70
C LEU A 163 13.50 -5.34 10.13
N HIS A 164 12.35 -5.71 10.71
CA HIS A 164 12.27 -6.29 12.06
C HIS A 164 12.56 -7.80 12.10
N GLY A 165 12.62 -8.48 10.95
CA GLY A 165 12.82 -9.92 10.83
C GLY A 165 14.20 -10.36 10.33
N SER A 166 15.13 -9.43 10.05
CA SER A 166 16.47 -9.81 9.59
C SER A 166 17.32 -10.30 10.78
N PRO A 167 17.83 -11.54 10.76
CA PRO A 167 18.71 -12.07 11.82
C PRO A 167 19.99 -11.23 12.02
N ASP A 168 20.32 -10.42 11.03
CA ASP A 168 21.59 -9.70 10.92
C ASP A 168 21.61 -8.36 11.65
N GLY A 169 20.54 -7.99 12.38
CA GLY A 169 20.51 -6.76 13.17
C GLY A 169 20.86 -5.53 12.33
N SER A 170 20.30 -5.44 11.13
CA SER A 170 20.68 -4.41 10.16
C SER A 170 20.51 -3.00 10.75
N ASP A 171 21.51 -2.15 10.55
CA ASP A 171 21.57 -0.72 10.94
C ASP A 171 20.54 0.15 10.19
N ILE A 172 19.42 -0.43 9.76
CA ILE A 172 18.36 0.25 9.02
C ILE A 172 17.30 0.73 10.01
N VAL A 173 17.10 2.04 10.07
CA VAL A 173 16.08 2.66 10.89
C VAL A 173 14.83 2.89 10.02
N PRO A 174 13.72 2.17 10.28
CA PRO A 174 12.47 2.42 9.57
C PRO A 174 11.87 3.77 9.97
N GLN A 175 11.33 4.46 8.98
CA GLN A 175 10.62 5.71 9.12
C GLN A 175 9.38 5.69 8.21
N ALA A 176 8.40 6.54 8.52
CA ALA A 176 7.28 6.80 7.64
C ALA A 176 7.22 8.29 7.32
N GLY A 177 6.71 8.61 6.13
CA GLY A 177 6.57 9.97 5.64
C GLY A 177 5.42 10.10 4.67
N ALA A 178 5.27 11.29 4.10
CA ALA A 178 4.19 11.57 3.16
C ALA A 178 4.58 12.59 2.10
N ILE A 179 3.90 12.55 0.97
CA ILE A 179 3.76 13.67 0.05
C ILE A 179 2.42 14.33 0.36
N PRO A 180 2.39 15.45 1.11
CA PRO A 180 1.14 16.13 1.47
C PRO A 180 0.68 16.98 0.30
N VAL A 181 -0.40 16.58 -0.35
CA VAL A 181 -1.11 17.33 -1.38
C VAL A 181 -2.15 18.18 -0.68
N VAL A 182 -2.16 19.49 -0.91
CA VAL A 182 -3.11 20.45 -0.34
C VAL A 182 -4.03 20.97 -1.46
N PRO A 183 -5.16 20.27 -1.76
CA PRO A 183 -6.00 20.60 -2.91
C PRO A 183 -6.57 22.01 -2.85
N SER A 184 -6.94 22.49 -1.65
CA SER A 184 -7.41 23.86 -1.41
C SER A 184 -6.43 24.94 -1.89
N HIS A 185 -5.14 24.61 -1.97
CA HIS A 185 -4.06 25.51 -2.41
C HIS A 185 -3.46 25.10 -3.76
N LYS A 186 -3.92 23.99 -4.35
CA LYS A 186 -3.36 23.38 -5.56
C LYS A 186 -1.84 23.17 -5.48
N ALA A 187 -1.38 22.74 -4.31
CA ALA A 187 0.03 22.67 -3.98
C ALA A 187 0.40 21.36 -3.29
N ILE A 188 1.69 21.05 -3.25
CA ILE A 188 2.30 20.09 -2.35
C ILE A 188 2.99 20.88 -1.24
N ALA A 189 2.88 20.40 -0.01
CA ALA A 189 3.60 20.97 1.11
C ALA A 189 4.97 20.29 1.27
N LEU A 190 6.03 21.08 1.37
CA LEU A 190 7.38 20.63 1.68
C LEU A 190 7.80 21.16 3.04
N ARG A 191 8.60 20.37 3.75
CA ARG A 191 9.20 20.76 5.02
C ARG A 191 10.58 21.36 4.80
N ARG A 192 10.84 22.50 5.43
CA ARG A 192 12.18 23.07 5.57
C ARG A 192 12.88 22.50 6.81
N THR A 193 14.05 21.91 6.62
CA THR A 193 14.90 21.44 7.71
C THR A 193 15.80 22.54 8.24
N ALA A 194 16.41 22.34 9.42
CA ALA A 194 17.26 23.34 10.07
C ALA A 194 18.50 23.75 9.25
N ASP A 195 18.95 22.90 8.31
CA ASP A 195 20.03 23.19 7.36
C ASP A 195 19.54 23.90 6.08
N GLY A 196 18.25 24.22 6.00
CA GLY A 196 17.60 24.89 4.88
C GLY A 196 17.12 23.96 3.76
N SER A 197 17.39 22.65 3.84
CA SER A 197 16.93 21.69 2.84
C SER A 197 15.39 21.60 2.81
N LEU A 198 14.84 21.36 1.63
CA LEU A 198 13.42 21.11 1.41
C LEU A 198 13.19 19.64 1.11
N VAL A 199 12.40 18.99 1.95
CA VAL A 199 12.16 17.54 1.95
C VAL A 199 10.69 17.22 2.20
N PHE A 200 10.31 15.96 1.95
CA PHE A 200 9.05 15.44 2.43
C PHE A 200 9.08 15.24 3.96
N PRO A 201 7.97 15.54 4.67
CA PRO A 201 7.84 15.28 6.10
C PRO A 201 7.99 13.78 6.39
N LYS A 202 8.70 13.46 7.46
CA LYS A 202 9.00 12.08 7.85
C LYS A 202 9.48 12.02 9.29
N GLY A 203 9.21 10.89 9.93
CA GLY A 203 9.77 10.63 11.26
C GLY A 203 9.76 9.18 11.69
N HIS A 204 10.03 9.01 12.97
CA HIS A 204 10.21 7.70 13.58
C HIS A 204 8.85 7.06 13.89
N ILE A 205 8.77 5.75 13.70
CA ILE A 205 7.55 5.00 14.01
C ILE A 205 7.54 4.71 15.49
N GLU A 206 6.51 5.19 16.19
CA GLU A 206 6.38 4.98 17.62
C GLU A 206 5.85 3.57 17.94
N PRO A 207 6.14 3.03 19.14
CA PRO A 207 5.63 1.72 19.55
C PRO A 207 4.10 1.63 19.46
N GLY A 208 3.60 0.76 18.58
CA GLY A 208 2.17 0.50 18.42
C GLY A 208 1.49 1.33 17.32
N GLU A 209 2.19 2.29 16.71
CA GLU A 209 1.76 2.94 15.47
C GLU A 209 1.99 2.03 14.26
N ALA A 210 1.08 2.11 13.29
CA ALA A 210 1.34 1.66 11.93
C ALA A 210 1.98 2.80 11.12
N ALA A 211 2.69 2.46 10.05
CA ALA A 211 3.41 3.41 9.18
C ALA A 211 2.56 4.62 8.75
N TRP A 212 1.32 4.38 8.33
CA TRP A 212 0.42 5.43 7.88
C TRP A 212 -0.04 6.36 9.01
N GLN A 213 -0.11 5.86 10.26
CA GLN A 213 -0.46 6.66 11.43
C GLN A 213 0.69 7.59 11.78
N THR A 214 1.92 7.06 11.78
CA THR A 214 3.14 7.85 11.91
C THR A 214 3.18 8.96 10.86
N ALA A 215 2.94 8.64 9.58
CA ALA A 215 2.96 9.66 8.53
C ALA A 215 1.89 10.76 8.74
N ILE A 216 0.70 10.44 9.27
CA ILE A 216 -0.32 11.45 9.64
C ILE A 216 0.18 12.32 10.81
N ARG A 217 0.77 11.71 11.84
CA ARG A 217 1.29 12.45 12.98
C ARG A 217 2.41 13.42 12.56
N GLU A 218 3.33 12.97 11.72
CA GLU A 218 4.46 13.79 11.26
C GLU A 218 4.01 14.99 10.41
N ILE A 219 2.98 14.85 9.56
CA ILE A 219 2.46 16.02 8.82
C ILE A 219 1.73 17.01 9.73
N ASP A 220 1.07 16.55 10.79
CA ASP A 220 0.40 17.43 11.75
C ASP A 220 1.43 18.16 12.63
N GLU A 221 2.38 17.42 13.20
CA GLU A 221 3.40 17.97 14.11
C GLU A 221 4.42 18.87 13.41
N GLU A 222 4.83 18.53 12.19
CA GLU A 222 5.89 19.26 11.49
C GLU A 222 5.34 20.37 10.58
N MET A 223 4.06 20.29 10.22
CA MET A 223 3.47 21.16 9.20
C MET A 223 2.13 21.77 9.57
N GLY A 224 1.50 21.34 10.66
CA GLY A 224 0.14 21.75 11.03
C GLY A 224 -0.91 21.33 10.01
N LEU A 225 -0.71 20.21 9.32
CA LEU A 225 -1.61 19.69 8.28
C LEU A 225 -2.38 18.46 8.77
N ASN A 226 -3.70 18.46 8.54
CA ASN A 226 -4.54 17.28 8.75
C ASN A 226 -4.62 16.47 7.45
N GLY A 227 -3.95 15.31 7.39
CA GLY A 227 -3.94 14.48 6.19
C GLY A 227 -4.67 13.14 6.32
N VAL A 228 -5.15 12.68 5.17
CA VAL A 228 -5.70 11.34 4.96
C VAL A 228 -4.91 10.62 3.86
N PRO A 229 -4.58 9.32 4.03
CA PRO A 229 -3.89 8.57 2.99
C PRO A 229 -4.75 8.46 1.72
N SER A 230 -4.13 8.72 0.57
CA SER A 230 -4.77 8.68 -0.75
C SER A 230 -4.12 7.65 -1.67
N GLY A 231 -2.84 7.35 -1.48
CA GLY A 231 -2.09 6.44 -2.36
C GLY A 231 -0.68 6.13 -1.86
N TRP A 232 0.03 5.28 -2.60
CA TRP A 232 1.42 4.89 -2.29
C TRP A 232 2.38 5.80 -3.06
N ALA A 233 3.37 6.38 -2.37
CA ALA A 233 4.37 7.21 -3.04
C ALA A 233 5.67 6.45 -3.35
N GLY A 234 6.12 5.61 -2.43
CA GLY A 234 7.33 4.81 -2.60
C GLY A 234 8.26 4.85 -1.39
N VAL A 235 9.45 4.28 -1.56
CA VAL A 235 10.47 4.21 -0.50
C VAL A 235 11.65 5.13 -0.82
N LEU A 236 12.06 5.96 0.14
CA LEU A 236 13.34 6.67 0.10
C LEU A 236 14.34 5.97 1.02
N ALA A 237 15.56 5.74 0.52
CA ALA A 237 16.65 5.17 1.30
C ALA A 237 17.87 6.11 1.29
N PHE A 238 18.45 6.37 2.47
CA PHE A 238 19.63 7.23 2.60
C PHE A 238 20.38 6.95 3.91
N GLU A 239 21.64 7.38 3.99
CA GLU A 239 22.44 7.30 5.20
C GLU A 239 22.38 8.61 5.99
N HIS A 240 22.17 8.53 7.30
CA HIS A 240 22.26 9.69 8.18
C HIS A 240 22.70 9.29 9.59
N GLY A 241 23.79 9.91 10.07
CA GLY A 241 24.37 9.60 11.38
C GLY A 241 24.95 8.20 11.49
N GLY A 242 25.54 7.69 10.39
CA GLY A 242 26.13 6.35 10.32
C GLY A 242 25.11 5.21 10.32
N LYS A 243 23.81 5.51 10.18
CA LYS A 243 22.73 4.54 10.05
C LYS A 243 22.04 4.69 8.72
N GLN A 244 21.67 3.55 8.14
CA GLN A 244 20.80 3.53 6.96
C GLN A 244 19.38 3.85 7.42
N ARG A 245 18.64 4.62 6.63
CA ARG A 245 17.26 4.98 6.90
C ARG A 245 16.43 4.61 5.68
N ARG A 246 15.28 3.97 5.91
CA ARG A 246 14.28 3.71 4.88
C ARG A 246 12.97 4.37 5.30
N VAL A 247 12.44 5.21 4.43
CA VAL A 247 11.20 5.96 4.65
C VAL A 247 10.14 5.44 3.71
N SER A 248 9.07 4.85 4.25
CA SER A 248 7.87 4.49 3.49
C SER A 248 6.99 5.73 3.35
N ASN A 249 6.81 6.22 2.13
CA ASN A 249 6.05 7.45 1.87
C ASN A 249 4.67 7.13 1.28
N LEU A 250 3.65 7.81 1.79
CA LEU A 250 2.29 7.77 1.26
C LEU A 250 1.96 9.09 0.55
N ILE A 251 1.13 9.03 -0.49
CA ILE A 251 0.44 10.22 -0.99
C ILE A 251 -0.68 10.53 0.00
N MET A 252 -0.74 11.76 0.49
CA MET A 252 -1.78 12.20 1.42
C MET A 252 -2.51 13.41 0.88
N SER A 253 -3.84 13.37 0.89
CA SER A 253 -4.63 14.59 0.75
C SER A 253 -4.71 15.26 2.12
N ALA A 254 -4.31 16.52 2.19
CA ALA A 254 -4.17 17.27 3.43
C ALA A 254 -4.89 18.62 3.35
N GLU A 255 -5.40 19.06 4.50
CA GLU A 255 -5.98 20.39 4.68
C GLU A 255 -5.30 21.13 5.84
N PRO A 256 -5.25 22.48 5.79
CA PRO A 256 -4.76 23.29 6.90
C PRO A 256 -5.41 22.91 8.24
N GLY A 257 -4.59 22.53 9.20
CA GLY A 257 -4.99 22.30 10.59
C GLY A 257 -4.92 23.57 11.44
N PRO A 258 -5.24 23.46 12.75
CA PRO A 258 -5.28 24.60 13.66
C PRO A 258 -3.93 25.33 13.80
N THR A 259 -2.82 24.61 13.70
CA THR A 259 -1.44 25.14 13.83
C THR A 259 -0.80 25.50 12.50
N PHE A 260 -1.48 25.27 11.36
CA PHE A 260 -0.90 25.48 10.02
C PHE A 260 -0.27 26.88 9.84
N SER A 261 -0.94 27.93 10.33
CA SER A 261 -0.44 29.30 10.23
C SER A 261 0.83 29.58 11.03
N GLU A 262 1.14 28.75 12.03
CA GLU A 262 2.37 28.85 12.82
C GLU A 262 3.56 28.21 12.07
N HIS A 263 3.29 27.19 11.25
CA HIS A 263 4.29 26.49 10.44
C HIS A 263 4.54 27.13 9.07
N LEU A 264 3.51 27.73 8.47
CA LEU A 264 3.58 28.33 7.14
C LEU A 264 4.67 29.41 7.08
N ASP A 265 5.50 29.36 6.05
CA ASP A 265 6.66 30.24 5.80
C ASP A 265 7.81 30.15 6.82
N SER A 266 7.69 29.29 7.84
CA SER A 266 8.81 28.91 8.72
C SER A 266 9.34 27.53 8.34
N ASP A 267 8.56 26.50 8.64
CA ASP A 267 8.95 25.10 8.53
C ASP A 267 8.18 24.41 7.39
N THR A 268 7.09 25.02 6.92
CA THR A 268 6.23 24.53 5.84
C THR A 268 6.14 25.53 4.71
N GLU A 269 6.35 25.05 3.49
CA GLU A 269 6.20 25.82 2.27
C GLU A 269 5.34 25.07 1.26
N LEU A 270 4.51 25.82 0.53
CA LEU A 270 3.62 25.29 -0.48
C LEU A 270 4.20 25.57 -1.87
N TYR A 271 4.22 24.54 -2.70
CA TYR A 271 4.74 24.61 -4.06
C TYR A 271 3.79 23.93 -5.04
N SER A 272 3.69 24.45 -6.26
CA SER A 272 3.18 23.64 -7.36
C SER A 272 4.07 22.41 -7.58
N ILE A 273 3.58 21.40 -8.30
CA ILE A 273 4.36 20.17 -8.57
C ILE A 273 5.68 20.50 -9.27
N ASP A 274 5.66 21.37 -10.28
CA ASP A 274 6.85 21.73 -11.05
C ASP A 274 7.87 22.55 -10.23
N GLU A 275 7.39 23.42 -9.33
CA GLU A 275 8.25 24.14 -8.39
C GLU A 275 8.85 23.18 -7.36
N ALA A 276 8.04 22.27 -6.80
CA ALA A 276 8.50 21.24 -5.85
C ALA A 276 9.62 20.39 -6.46
N LEU A 277 9.46 19.98 -7.73
CA LEU A 277 10.50 19.27 -8.49
C LEU A 277 11.79 20.07 -8.69
N SER A 278 11.73 21.39 -8.59
CA SER A 278 12.89 22.29 -8.73
C SER A 278 13.58 22.58 -7.40
N VAL A 279 12.83 22.60 -6.29
CA VAL A 279 13.33 23.00 -4.96
C VAL A 279 13.65 21.83 -4.03
N LEU A 280 13.09 20.63 -4.27
CA LEU A 280 13.39 19.42 -3.50
C LEU A 280 14.90 19.14 -3.49
N SER A 281 15.47 19.04 -2.29
CA SER A 281 16.93 19.03 -2.11
C SER A 281 17.62 17.75 -2.59
N HIS A 282 16.88 16.65 -2.76
CA HIS A 282 17.44 15.35 -3.10
C HIS A 282 16.81 14.76 -4.36
N GLU A 283 17.63 14.25 -5.28
CA GLU A 283 17.15 13.65 -6.54
C GLU A 283 16.20 12.46 -6.32
N PRO A 284 16.45 11.53 -5.37
CA PRO A 284 15.50 10.43 -5.14
C PRO A 284 14.09 10.89 -4.75
N ALA A 285 13.95 12.00 -4.03
CA ALA A 285 12.65 12.58 -3.71
C ALA A 285 11.98 13.20 -4.96
N ARG A 286 12.76 13.77 -5.87
CA ARG A 286 12.28 14.28 -7.16
C ARG A 286 11.83 13.15 -8.08
N ASP A 287 12.59 12.06 -8.14
CA ASP A 287 12.20 10.86 -8.90
C ASP A 287 10.90 10.25 -8.37
N MET A 288 10.76 10.14 -7.05
CA MET A 288 9.51 9.72 -6.42
C MET A 288 8.35 10.63 -6.81
N LEU A 289 8.53 11.96 -6.72
CA LEU A 289 7.48 12.90 -7.10
C LEU A 289 7.09 12.80 -8.58
N ARG A 290 8.06 12.57 -9.48
CA ARG A 290 7.78 12.34 -10.91
C ARG A 290 6.97 11.07 -11.12
N ALA A 291 7.27 10.01 -10.38
CA ALA A 291 6.60 8.72 -10.51
C ALA A 291 5.10 8.79 -10.16
N VAL A 292 4.73 9.64 -9.19
CA VAL A 292 3.34 9.77 -8.71
C VAL A 292 2.65 11.07 -9.17
N ARG A 293 3.19 11.73 -10.19
CA ARG A 293 2.69 13.02 -10.68
C ARG A 293 1.19 12.96 -11.02
N ASP A 294 0.80 12.00 -11.84
CA ASP A 294 -0.57 11.89 -12.37
C ASP A 294 -1.59 11.66 -11.23
N GLU A 295 -1.20 10.92 -10.19
CA GLU A 295 -2.04 10.67 -9.02
C GLU A 295 -2.22 11.94 -8.18
N ILE A 296 -1.17 12.73 -8.02
CA ILE A 296 -1.22 14.01 -7.31
C ILE A 296 -2.05 15.03 -8.10
N GLU A 297 -1.88 15.11 -9.42
CA GLU A 297 -2.69 15.98 -10.28
C GLU A 297 -4.17 15.64 -10.17
N SER A 298 -4.51 14.34 -10.18
CA SER A 298 -5.89 13.88 -9.99
C SER A 298 -6.46 14.30 -8.62
N LEU A 299 -5.67 14.30 -7.55
CA LEU A 299 -6.10 14.77 -6.23
C LEU A 299 -6.32 16.28 -6.18
N ILE A 300 -5.52 17.06 -6.89
CA ILE A 300 -5.67 18.53 -6.98
C ILE A 300 -6.92 18.90 -7.79
N GLU A 301 -7.23 18.13 -8.84
CA GLU A 301 -8.36 18.39 -9.73
C GLU A 301 -9.70 17.83 -9.22
N SER A 302 -9.67 16.92 -8.25
CA SER A 302 -10.88 16.30 -7.70
C SER A 302 -11.75 17.35 -6.98
N PRO A 303 -13.04 17.48 -7.34
CA PRO A 303 -13.95 18.38 -6.63
C PRO A 303 -14.13 17.89 -5.19
N GLN A 304 -13.85 18.78 -4.23
CA GLN A 304 -14.07 18.58 -2.79
C GLN A 304 -15.54 18.33 -2.44
#